data_AF-A0A1Y5PCB4-F1
#
_entry.id   AF-A0A1Y5PCB4-F1
#
_cell.length_a   1.000
_cell.length_b   1.000
_cell.length_c   1.000
_cell.angle_alpha   90.00
_cell.angle_beta   90.00
_cell.angle_gamma   90.00
#
_symmetry.space_group_name_H-M   'P 1'
#
loop_
_entity.id
_entity.type
_entity.pdbx_description
1 polymer ?
#
loop_
_entity_poly.entity_id
_entity_poly.type
_entity_poly.pdbx_seq_one_letter_code
_entity_poly.pdbx_strand_id
1 'polypeptide(L)'
;MGWYNVVKPCVVGQLHYARPTEQPITVDDEVAAPLVEDGSLTPYPAQTATADALVELVNADLVTPEPEQADKPVPHPRGRRRAEG
;
A
#
# COMPACT_ATOMS: atom_id res chain seq x y z
N MET A 1 -8.76 20.99 -5.90
CA MET A 1 -7.75 21.48 -6.88
C MET A 1 -6.38 20.84 -6.61
N GLY A 2 -5.93 19.97 -7.53
CA GLY A 2 -4.64 19.28 -7.51
C GLY A 2 -3.88 19.42 -8.84
N TRP A 3 -2.64 18.93 -8.88
CA TRP A 3 -1.80 18.92 -10.09
C TRP A 3 -1.85 17.56 -10.75
N TYR A 4 -2.09 17.54 -12.07
CA TYR A 4 -2.26 16.32 -12.84
C TYR A 4 -1.52 16.39 -14.17
N ASN A 5 -1.05 15.25 -14.66
CA ASN A 5 -0.49 15.09 -16.00
C ASN A 5 -1.48 14.36 -16.89
N VAL A 6 -1.70 14.90 -18.08
CA VAL A 6 -2.48 14.23 -19.13
C VAL A 6 -1.61 13.19 -19.80
N VAL A 7 -2.05 11.93 -19.77
CA VAL A 7 -1.31 10.80 -20.37
C VAL A 7 -1.96 10.35 -21.68
N LYS A 8 -3.29 10.46 -21.78
CA LYS A 8 -4.06 10.12 -22.98
C LYS A 8 -4.89 11.32 -23.42
N PRO A 9 -5.32 11.37 -24.70
CA PRO A 9 -6.23 12.40 -25.16
C PRO A 9 -7.55 12.37 -24.37
N CYS A 10 -7.87 13.46 -23.66
CA CYS A 10 -9.05 13.54 -22.82
C CYS A 10 -9.57 14.98 -22.72
N VAL A 11 -10.79 15.13 -22.22
CA VAL A 11 -11.39 16.44 -21.95
C VAL A 11 -11.40 16.65 -20.44
N VAL A 12 -10.78 17.74 -19.99
CA VAL A 12 -10.76 18.13 -18.58
C VAL A 12 -11.57 19.41 -18.42
N GLY A 13 -12.73 19.30 -17.79
CA GLY A 13 -13.70 20.40 -17.70
C GLY A 13 -14.16 20.83 -19.10
N GLN A 14 -13.65 21.96 -19.59
CA GLN A 14 -13.96 22.51 -20.93
C GLN A 14 -12.77 22.48 -21.90
N LEU A 15 -11.62 21.97 -21.46
CA LEU A 15 -10.39 21.95 -22.26
C LEU A 15 -10.18 20.54 -22.84
N HIS A 16 -10.02 20.46 -24.16
CA HIS A 16 -9.70 19.22 -24.85
C HIS A 16 -8.18 19.10 -25.03
N TYR A 17 -7.59 18.11 -24.37
CA TYR A 17 -6.19 17.76 -24.50
C TYR A 17 -6.07 16.63 -25.52
N ALA A 18 -5.59 16.95 -26.73
CA ALA A 18 -5.37 15.95 -27.78
C ALA A 18 -4.02 15.23 -27.67
N ARG A 19 -3.14 15.70 -26.77
CA ARG A 19 -1.78 15.20 -26.57
C ARG A 19 -1.44 15.20 -25.07
N PRO A 20 -0.50 14.33 -24.65
CA PRO A 20 0.04 14.40 -23.31
C PRO A 20 0.63 15.77 -23.01
N THR A 21 0.47 16.25 -21.78
CA THR A 21 1.03 17.54 -21.37
C THR A 21 2.48 17.37 -20.92
N GLU A 22 3.38 18.26 -21.36
CA GLU A 22 4.78 18.28 -20.89
C GLU A 22 4.93 18.89 -19.48
N GLN A 23 3.92 19.63 -19.05
CA GLN A 23 3.84 20.26 -17.73
C GLN A 23 2.53 19.86 -17.03
N PRO A 24 2.55 19.75 -15.70
CA PRO A 24 1.34 19.44 -14.94
C PRO A 24 0.32 20.56 -15.02
N ILE A 25 -0.95 20.18 -15.13
CA ILE A 25 -2.10 21.08 -15.16
C ILE A 25 -2.79 21.11 -13.80
N THR A 26 -3.33 22.27 -13.43
CA THR A 26 -4.17 22.40 -12.22
C THR A 26 -5.60 22.04 -12.58
N VAL A 27 -6.17 21.06 -11.88
CA VAL A 27 -7.53 20.55 -12.13
C VAL A 27 -8.22 20.34 -10.78
N ASP A 28 -9.54 20.48 -10.74
CA ASP A 28 -10.27 20.12 -9.53
C ASP A 28 -10.29 18.60 -9.31
N ASP A 29 -10.18 18.16 -8.06
CA ASP A 29 -10.07 16.74 -7.73
C ASP A 29 -11.35 15.98 -8.07
N GLU A 30 -12.52 16.62 -7.95
CA GLU A 30 -13.81 16.02 -8.32
C GLU A 30 -13.91 15.77 -9.84
N VAL A 31 -13.26 16.61 -10.65
CA VAL A 31 -13.19 16.45 -12.12
C VAL A 31 -12.09 15.47 -12.51
N ALA A 32 -10.98 15.45 -11.76
CA ALA A 32 -9.84 14.60 -12.04
C ALA A 32 -10.08 13.15 -11.65
N ALA A 33 -10.82 12.86 -10.57
CA ALA A 33 -11.07 11.52 -10.05
C ALA A 33 -11.50 10.50 -11.13
N PRO A 34 -12.59 10.72 -11.91
CA PRO A 34 -13.00 9.77 -12.93
C PRO A 34 -11.98 9.62 -14.07
N LEU A 35 -11.21 10.67 -14.37
CA LEU A 35 -10.19 10.65 -15.42
C LEU A 35 -8.91 9.93 -14.97
N VAL A 36 -8.61 9.96 -13.67
CA VAL A 36 -7.52 9.19 -13.06
C VAL A 36 -7.88 7.71 -13.01
N GLU A 37 -9.13 7.37 -12.66
CA GLU A 37 -9.63 5.99 -12.70
C GLU A 37 -9.62 5.39 -14.12
N ASP A 38 -9.97 6.19 -15.13
CA ASP A 38 -9.87 5.82 -16.56
C ASP A 38 -8.40 5.71 -17.05
N GLY A 39 -7.45 6.25 -16.28
CA GLY A 39 -6.04 6.32 -16.63
C GLY A 39 -5.74 7.32 -17.75
N SER A 40 -6.60 8.32 -17.91
CA SER A 40 -6.41 9.48 -18.80
C SER A 40 -5.58 10.59 -18.14
N LEU A 41 -5.73 10.76 -16.82
CA LEU A 41 -4.91 11.64 -15.98
C LEU A 41 -4.05 10.83 -14.99
N THR A 42 -2.95 11.43 -14.56
CA THR A 42 -2.12 10.92 -13.45
C THR A 42 -1.79 12.04 -12.47
N PRO A 43 -1.84 11.81 -11.15
CA PRO A 43 -1.51 12.85 -10.15
C PRO A 43 -0.03 13.26 -10.22
N TYR A 44 0.24 14.55 -9.96
CA TYR A 44 1.58 15.14 -9.92
C TYR A 44 1.91 15.74 -8.53
N PRO A 45 3.13 15.55 -7.98
CA PRO A 45 4.22 14.72 -8.50
C PRO A 45 3.73 13.29 -8.69
N ALA A 46 4.28 12.57 -9.67
CA ALA A 46 3.94 11.18 -9.93
C ALA A 46 4.26 10.41 -8.65
N GLN A 47 3.28 10.33 -7.74
CA GLN A 47 3.30 9.42 -6.62
C GLN A 47 3.24 8.08 -7.32
N THR A 48 4.42 7.49 -7.48
CA THR A 48 4.61 6.13 -7.93
C THR A 48 3.49 5.32 -7.31
N ALA A 49 2.59 4.82 -8.16
CA ALA A 49 1.49 3.94 -7.80
C ALA A 49 2.06 2.59 -7.32
N THR A 50 2.85 2.65 -6.26
CA THR A 50 3.51 1.57 -5.56
C THR A 50 3.26 1.83 -4.09
N ALA A 51 2.10 1.41 -3.60
CA ALA A 51 1.98 0.83 -2.27
C ALA A 51 0.58 0.26 -2.03
N ASP A 52 -0.51 0.88 -2.51
CA ASP A 52 -1.83 0.54 -1.95
C ASP A 52 -2.56 -0.62 -2.67
N ALA A 53 -2.39 -0.77 -4.00
CA ALA A 53 -3.01 -1.88 -4.73
C ALA A 53 -2.29 -3.23 -4.60
N LEU A 54 -1.11 -3.28 -3.95
CA LEU A 54 -0.42 -4.54 -3.61
C LEU A 54 -0.63 -4.94 -2.14
N VAL A 55 -1.20 -4.08 -1.30
CA VAL A 55 -1.47 -4.41 0.12
C VAL A 55 -2.74 -5.27 0.24
N GLU A 56 -3.65 -5.25 -0.73
CA GLU A 56 -4.87 -6.08 -0.68
C GLU A 56 -4.65 -7.55 -1.04
N LEU A 57 -3.58 -7.90 -1.77
CA LEU A 57 -3.21 -9.31 -2.04
C LEU A 57 -2.25 -9.91 -1.01
N VAL A 58 -1.65 -9.11 -0.13
CA VAL A 58 -0.70 -9.59 0.91
C VAL A 58 -1.36 -9.73 2.29
N ASN A 59 -2.55 -9.17 2.52
CA ASN A 59 -3.24 -9.24 3.81
C ASN A 59 -4.23 -10.41 3.96
N ALA A 60 -4.28 -11.36 3.01
CA ALA A 60 -5.13 -12.54 3.12
C ALA A 60 -4.48 -13.73 3.87
N ASP A 61 -3.27 -13.59 4.43
CA ASP A 61 -2.55 -14.72 5.05
C ASP A 61 -1.87 -14.40 6.38
N LEU A 62 -2.45 -13.57 7.24
CA LEU A 62 -2.01 -13.49 8.66
C LEU A 62 -3.20 -13.26 9.60
N VAL A 63 -4.17 -14.18 9.59
CA VAL A 63 -5.07 -14.40 10.72
C VAL A 63 -4.87 -15.83 11.22
N THR A 64 -4.08 -15.97 12.27
CA THR A 64 -4.39 -16.90 13.36
C THR A 64 -3.89 -16.27 14.66
N PRO A 65 -4.76 -15.63 15.44
CA PRO A 65 -4.48 -15.32 16.83
C PRO A 65 -4.82 -16.53 17.70
N GLU A 66 -3.82 -17.27 18.17
CA GLU A 66 -3.99 -18.14 19.35
C GLU A 66 -3.15 -17.58 20.51
N PRO A 67 -3.79 -16.96 21.52
CA PRO A 67 -3.16 -16.68 22.78
C PRO A 67 -3.35 -17.88 23.71
N GLU A 68 -2.32 -18.70 23.90
CA GLU A 68 -2.37 -19.72 24.96
C GLU A 68 -1.15 -19.69 25.86
N GLN A 69 -1.44 -19.55 27.15
CA GLN A 69 -0.53 -19.43 28.27
C GLN A 69 0.27 -20.73 28.46
N ALA A 70 1.58 -20.62 28.70
CA ALA A 70 2.37 -21.66 29.36
C ALA A 70 3.28 -20.95 30.38
N ASP A 71 2.84 -20.81 31.62
CA ASP A 71 2.98 -21.79 32.72
C ASP A 71 4.40 -21.77 33.34
N LYS A 72 4.43 -21.83 34.67
CA LYS A 72 5.45 -21.26 35.56
C LYS A 72 6.63 -22.24 35.72
N PRO A 73 7.89 -21.80 35.97
CA PRO A 73 9.00 -22.74 36.10
C PRO A 73 9.31 -23.08 37.57
N VAL A 74 8.85 -24.23 38.09
CA VAL A 74 9.39 -24.91 39.31
C VAL A 74 8.87 -26.37 39.36
N PRO A 75 9.52 -27.44 39.90
CA PRO A 75 10.81 -27.62 40.62
C PRO A 75 11.76 -28.73 40.08
N HIS A 76 12.99 -28.76 40.66
CA HIS A 76 14.02 -29.82 40.62
C HIS A 76 13.56 -31.20 41.15
N PRO A 77 14.25 -32.28 40.73
CA PRO A 77 14.59 -33.39 41.64
C PRO A 77 16.10 -33.62 41.78
N ARG A 78 16.51 -33.74 43.05
CA ARG A 78 17.85 -34.10 43.55
C ARG A 78 18.18 -35.57 43.24
N GLY A 79 19.41 -35.88 42.82
CA GLY A 79 19.90 -37.27 42.76
C GLY A 79 21.42 -37.40 42.58
N ARG A 80 22.13 -37.70 43.67
CA ARG A 80 23.58 -38.05 43.74
C ARG A 80 23.91 -39.36 43.00
N ARG A 81 25.10 -39.48 42.37
CA ARG A 81 26.25 -40.31 42.84
C ARG A 81 27.43 -40.43 41.83
N ARG A 82 28.63 -40.09 42.35
CA ARG A 82 30.04 -40.57 42.14
C ARG A 82 30.38 -41.49 40.94
N ALA A 83 31.53 -41.25 40.27
CA ALA A 83 32.86 -41.86 40.51
C ALA A 83 33.85 -41.56 39.35
N GLU A 84 35.14 -41.73 39.64
CA GLU A 84 36.36 -41.48 38.84
C GLU A 84 36.44 -42.08 37.42
N GLY A 85 37.33 -41.48 36.62
CA GLY A 85 37.93 -42.00 35.40
C GLY A 85 39.06 -41.08 34.94
#